data_AF-A0A8J7WUL4-F1
#
_entry.id   AF-A0A8J7WUL4-F1
#
_cell.length_a   1.000
_cell.length_b   1.000
_cell.length_c   1.000
_cell.angle_alpha   90.00
_cell.angle_beta   90.00
_cell.angle_gamma   90.00
#
_symmetry.space_group_name_H-M   'P 1'
#
loop_
_entity.id
_entity.type
_entity.pdbx_description
1 polymer ?
#
loop_
_entity_poly.entity_id
_entity_poly.type
_entity_poly.pdbx_seq_one_letter_code
_entity_poly.pdbx_strand_id
1 'polypeptide(L)'
;MTIAMSEQVDAGAEPCDVLRGGDGPVYFLLGGRLYVVHEILGRWIEPEVRDEAERAGRPAQEHWLVTASIGRFGTPAVFRLQRCPAAPVKGPDRWTVRAERR
;
A
#
# COMPACT_ATOMS: atom_id res chain seq x y z
N MET A 1 -7.91 31.00 -13.89
CA MET A 1 -8.22 29.60 -14.25
C MET A 1 -7.10 28.75 -13.67
N THR A 2 -7.32 28.14 -12.50
CA THR A 2 -6.27 27.44 -11.74
C THR A 2 -6.12 26.05 -12.30
N ILE A 3 -4.97 25.76 -12.90
CA ILE A 3 -4.62 24.44 -13.40
C ILE A 3 -4.36 23.57 -12.15
N ALA A 4 -5.22 22.59 -11.92
CA ALA A 4 -4.99 21.57 -10.90
C ALA A 4 -3.70 20.83 -11.25
N MET A 5 -2.67 20.98 -10.42
CA MET A 5 -1.47 20.18 -10.51
C MET A 5 -1.83 18.77 -10.04
N SER A 6 -2.27 17.94 -10.98
CA SER A 6 -2.22 16.49 -10.81
C SER A 6 -0.75 16.12 -10.69
N GLU A 7 -0.24 16.01 -9.46
CA GLU A 7 0.99 15.26 -9.20
C GLU A 7 0.70 13.80 -9.61
N GLN A 8 0.91 13.50 -10.89
CA GLN A 8 1.13 12.14 -11.36
C GLN A 8 2.42 11.68 -10.70
N VAL A 9 2.29 11.07 -9.52
CA VAL A 9 3.37 10.29 -8.94
C VAL A 9 3.60 9.12 -9.88
N ASP A 10 4.80 9.05 -10.45
CA ASP A 10 5.21 8.09 -11.48
C ASP A 10 4.61 6.70 -11.23
N ALA A 11 3.94 6.20 -12.27
CA ALA A 11 3.31 4.89 -12.34
C ALA A 11 4.36 3.76 -12.46
N GLY A 12 5.27 3.73 -11.50
CA GLY A 12 6.31 2.73 -11.31
C GLY A 12 6.62 2.58 -9.83
N ALA A 13 5.58 2.64 -8.97
CA ALA A 13 5.70 2.68 -7.51
C ALA A 13 6.65 1.60 -7.01
N GLU A 14 7.87 2.03 -6.69
CA GLU A 14 8.87 1.18 -6.08
C GLU A 14 8.25 0.52 -4.84
N PRO A 15 8.45 -0.80 -4.65
CA PRO A 15 7.97 -1.48 -3.46
C PRO A 15 8.47 -0.75 -2.22
N CYS A 16 7.55 -0.40 -1.33
CA CYS A 16 7.86 0.32 -0.11
C CYS A 16 7.53 -0.49 1.13
N ASP A 17 8.30 -0.23 2.19
CA ASP A 17 8.08 -0.86 3.48
C ASP A 17 6.90 -0.22 4.20
N VAL A 18 6.06 -1.08 4.76
CA VAL A 18 4.94 -0.75 5.62
C VAL A 18 5.23 -1.22 7.02
N LEU A 19 5.04 -0.33 7.98
CA LEU A 19 4.97 -0.71 9.39
C LEU A 19 3.54 -1.17 9.69
N ARG A 20 3.42 -2.41 10.14
CA ARG A 20 2.17 -3.04 10.53
C ARG A 20 1.86 -2.76 12.00
N GLY A 21 0.59 -2.52 12.30
CA GLY A 21 -0.02 -2.66 13.63
C GLY A 21 -0.89 -3.93 13.69
N GLY A 22 -1.54 -4.19 14.83
CA GLY A 22 -2.34 -5.42 15.02
C GLY A 22 -3.31 -5.70 13.86
N ASP A 23 -4.01 -4.66 13.40
CA ASP A 23 -5.11 -4.77 12.44
C ASP A 23 -4.79 -4.27 11.02
N GLY A 24 -3.55 -3.87 10.71
CA GLY A 24 -3.22 -3.40 9.36
C GLY A 24 -2.04 -2.44 9.21
N PRO A 25 -1.93 -1.74 8.07
CA PRO A 25 -0.87 -0.78 7.80
C PRO A 25 -1.03 0.47 8.68
N VAL A 26 0.08 0.96 9.24
CA VAL A 26 0.11 2.18 10.07
C VAL A 26 0.93 3.28 9.41
N TYR A 27 2.04 2.92 8.76
CA TYR A 27 2.88 3.85 8.02
C TYR A 27 3.39 3.22 6.73
N PHE A 28 3.59 4.03 5.69
CA PHE A 28 4.26 3.62 4.47
C PHE A 28 5.10 4.75 3.87
N LEU A 29 6.15 4.39 3.13
CA LEU A 29 7.00 5.35 2.42
C LEU A 29 6.57 5.42 0.95
N LEU A 30 6.41 6.62 0.39
CA LEU A 30 6.13 6.78 -1.04
C LEU A 30 6.90 7.99 -1.55
N GLY A 31 7.77 7.78 -2.54
CA GLY A 31 8.62 8.84 -3.10
C GLY A 31 9.52 9.52 -2.04
N GLY A 32 10.04 8.75 -1.08
CA GLY A 32 10.87 9.26 0.01
C GLY A 32 10.10 10.02 1.11
N ARG A 33 8.77 10.06 1.05
CA ARG A 33 7.92 10.73 2.06
C ARG A 33 7.22 9.69 2.93
N LEU A 34 7.15 9.95 4.24
CA LEU A 34 6.44 9.11 5.20
C LEU A 34 4.96 9.50 5.27
N TYR A 35 4.10 8.53 4.97
CA TYR A 35 2.66 8.64 5.10
C TYR A 35 2.17 7.94 6.35
N VAL A 36 1.33 8.64 7.12
CA VAL A 36 0.64 8.11 8.30
C VAL A 36 -0.74 7.66 7.86
N VAL A 37 -1.08 6.39 8.11
CA VAL A 37 -2.43 5.86 7.89
C VAL A 37 -3.33 6.33 9.03
N HIS A 38 -4.44 6.95 8.68
CA HIS A 38 -5.45 7.42 9.65
C HIS A 38 -6.59 6.42 9.79
N GLU A 39 -7.02 5.83 8.68
CA GLU A 39 -8.16 4.91 8.63
C GLU A 39 -7.97 3.84 7.55
N ILE A 40 -8.44 2.62 7.84
CA ILE A 40 -8.56 1.54 6.87
C ILE A 40 -10.02 1.50 6.39
N LEU A 41 -10.23 1.86 5.13
CA LEU A 41 -11.55 1.89 4.50
C LEU A 41 -11.97 0.51 4.00
N GLY A 42 -11.01 -0.37 3.71
CA GLY A 42 -11.30 -1.71 3.24
C GLY A 42 -10.06 -2.58 3.11
N ARG A 43 -10.29 -3.89 3.17
CA ARG A 43 -9.30 -4.94 2.96
C ARG A 43 -9.92 -6.03 2.10
N TRP A 44 -9.21 -6.45 1.05
CA TRP A 44 -9.64 -7.57 0.21
C TRP A 44 -8.45 -8.33 -0.30
N ILE A 45 -8.69 -9.59 -0.65
CA ILE A 45 -7.72 -10.43 -1.33
C ILE A 45 -8.20 -10.52 -2.76
N GLU A 46 -7.38 -10.08 -3.70
CA GLU A 46 -7.66 -10.28 -5.12
C GLU A 46 -7.38 -11.76 -5.41
N PRO A 47 -8.41 -12.54 -5.79
CA PRO A 47 -8.18 -13.91 -6.18
C PRO A 47 -7.43 -13.86 -7.51
N GLU A 48 -6.13 -14.16 -7.51
CA GLU A 48 -5.50 -14.58 -8.76
C GLU A 48 -6.31 -15.77 -9.29
N VAL A 49 -6.49 -15.83 -10.61
CA VAL A 49 -7.25 -16.88 -11.31
C VAL A 49 -6.93 -18.22 -10.66
N ARG A 50 -7.93 -18.77 -9.96
CA ARG A 50 -7.78 -19.79 -8.90
C ARG A 50 -6.96 -21.00 -9.34
N ASP A 51 -6.97 -21.30 -10.64
CA ASP A 51 -6.34 -22.47 -11.23
C ASP A 51 -4.83 -22.32 -11.52
N GLU A 52 -4.28 -21.10 -11.59
CA GLU A 52 -2.85 -20.89 -11.90
C GLU A 52 -2.02 -20.59 -10.64
N ALA A 53 -2.57 -19.86 -9.66
CA ALA A 53 -1.86 -19.50 -8.43
C ALA A 53 -1.68 -20.69 -7.47
N GLU A 54 -2.71 -21.55 -7.32
CA GLU A 54 -2.58 -22.81 -6.56
C GLU A 54 -1.56 -23.75 -7.20
N ARG A 55 -1.53 -23.81 -8.53
CA ARG A 55 -0.61 -24.66 -9.31
C ARG A 55 0.82 -24.13 -9.29
N ALA A 56 1.00 -22.82 -9.18
CA ALA A 56 2.30 -22.14 -9.14
C ALA A 56 2.79 -21.82 -7.72
N GLY A 57 2.02 -22.14 -6.68
CA GLY A 57 2.36 -21.83 -5.28
C GLY A 57 2.52 -20.33 -4.99
N ARG A 58 1.82 -19.46 -5.74
CA ARG A 58 1.90 -18.01 -5.56
C ARG A 58 0.92 -17.55 -4.48
N PRO A 59 1.36 -16.72 -3.52
CA PRO A 59 0.48 -16.23 -2.46
C PRO A 59 -0.55 -15.26 -3.05
N ALA A 60 -1.81 -15.38 -2.61
CA ALA A 60 -2.89 -14.49 -3.02
C ALA A 60 -2.57 -13.02 -2.74
N GLN A 61 -2.99 -12.13 -3.64
CA GLN A 61 -2.59 -10.73 -3.58
C GLN A 61 -3.52 -9.93 -2.66
N GLU A 62 -2.98 -9.50 -1.52
CA GLU A 62 -3.73 -8.76 -0.51
C GLU A 62 -3.68 -7.25 -0.77
N HIS A 63 -4.83 -6.58 -0.68
CA HIS A 63 -4.99 -5.15 -0.90
C HIS A 63 -5.70 -4.46 0.28
N TRP A 64 -5.34 -3.19 0.47
CA TRP A 64 -5.92 -2.30 1.46
C TRP A 64 -6.27 -0.98 0.81
N LEU A 65 -7.41 -0.41 1.18
CA LEU A 65 -7.77 0.97 0.90
C LEU A 65 -7.67 1.75 2.20
N VAL A 66 -6.88 2.81 2.22
CA VAL A 66 -6.58 3.58 3.42
C VAL A 66 -6.68 5.07 3.17
N THR A 67 -6.98 5.85 4.21
CA THR A 67 -6.72 7.29 4.21
C THR A 67 -5.36 7.53 4.85
N ALA A 68 -4.52 8.33 4.20
CA ALA A 68 -3.20 8.65 4.73
C ALA A 68 -2.76 10.07 4.36
N SER A 69 -1.84 10.63 5.13
CA SER A 69 -1.22 11.92 4.79
C SER A 69 0.25 12.00 5.19
N ILE A 70 0.95 12.98 4.63
CA ILE A 70 2.34 13.26 5.01
C ILE A 70 2.34 13.80 6.43
N GLY A 71 2.86 12.99 7.37
CA GLY A 71 2.79 13.29 8.80
C GLY A 71 1.37 13.31 9.37
N ARG A 72 1.23 13.73 10.63
CA ARG A 72 -0.06 13.73 11.35
C ARG A 72 -1.03 14.84 10.92
N PHE A 73 -0.50 15.92 10.33
CA PHE A 73 -1.27 17.14 10.04
C PHE A 73 -1.45 17.40 8.54
N GLY A 74 -0.92 16.53 7.68
CA GLY A 74 -1.11 16.67 6.24
C GLY A 74 -2.56 16.40 5.84
N THR A 75 -2.98 16.94 4.70
CA THR A 75 -4.29 16.66 4.09
C THR A 75 -4.42 15.16 3.76
N PRO A 76 -5.42 14.44 4.32
CA PRO A 76 -5.65 13.04 4.00
C PRO A 76 -5.97 12.84 2.51
N ALA A 77 -5.38 11.80 1.93
CA ALA A 77 -5.71 11.29 0.61
C ALA A 77 -5.94 9.77 0.69
N VAL A 78 -6.66 9.24 -0.30
CA VAL A 78 -6.95 7.81 -0.36
C VAL A 78 -5.82 7.10 -1.09
N PHE A 79 -5.38 5.97 -0.54
CA PHE A 79 -4.35 5.13 -1.13
C PHE A 79 -4.80 3.68 -1.21
N ARG A 80 -4.48 3.02 -2.32
CA ARG A 80 -4.50 1.56 -2.43
C ARG A 80 -3.11 1.04 -2.11
N LEU A 81 -3.00 0.17 -1.12
CA LEU A 81 -1.76 -0.56 -0.79
C LEU A 81 -1.91 -2.00 -1.25
N GLN A 82 -0.98 -2.48 -2.07
CA GLN A 82 -0.95 -3.83 -2.61
C GLN A 82 0.25 -4.59 -2.04
N ARG A 83 0.00 -5.66 -1.28
CA ARG A 83 1.05 -6.48 -0.72
C ARG A 83 1.83 -7.17 -1.82
N CYS A 84 3.14 -6.96 -1.82
CA CYS A 84 4.06 -7.63 -2.71
C CYS A 84 4.45 -9.00 -2.11
N PRO A 85 4.62 -10.04 -2.95
CA PRO A 85 5.06 -11.37 -2.51
C PRO A 85 6.57 -11.43 -2.17
N ALA A 86 7.20 -10.30 -1.86
CA ALA A 86 8.65 -10.24 -1.62
C ALA A 86 9.05 -10.92 -0.31
N ALA A 87 10.30 -11.42 -0.27
CA ALA A 87 10.89 -12.09 0.88
C ALA A 87 10.72 -11.29 2.17
N PRO A 88 10.55 -11.96 3.33
CA PRO A 88 10.27 -11.28 4.58
C PRO A 88 11.37 -10.25 4.86
N VAL A 89 10.99 -8.97 4.81
CA VAL A 89 11.78 -7.89 5.38
C VAL A 89 12.05 -8.29 6.83
N LYS A 90 13.30 -8.23 7.31
CA LYS A 90 13.66 -8.67 8.66
C LYS A 90 12.76 -7.97 9.70
N GLY A 91 11.83 -8.73 10.28
CA GLY A 91 10.91 -8.27 11.33
C GLY A 91 9.48 -8.76 11.10
N PRO A 92 8.78 -9.26 12.14
CA PRO A 92 7.42 -9.79 12.02
C PRO A 92 6.37 -8.72 11.60
N ASP A 93 6.71 -7.44 11.72
CA ASP A 93 5.79 -6.30 11.57
C ASP A 93 6.07 -5.45 10.32
N ARG A 94 6.79 -5.99 9.33
CA ARG A 94 7.07 -5.29 8.07
C ARG A 94 6.52 -6.01 6.86
N TRP A 95 5.82 -5.27 6.01
CA TRP A 95 5.39 -5.72 4.69
C TRP A 95 5.98 -4.86 3.61
N THR A 96 6.28 -5.47 2.47
CA THR A 96 6.55 -4.72 1.25
C THR A 96 5.24 -4.54 0.49
N VAL A 97 4.87 -3.31 0.19
CA VAL A 97 3.66 -2.99 -0.59
C VAL A 97 3.98 -2.08 -1.77
N ARG A 98 3.11 -2.06 -2.77
CA ARG A 98 3.02 -0.95 -3.73
C ARG A 98 1.90 -0.03 -3.29
N ALA A 99 2.19 1.26 -3.20
CA ALA A 99 1.21 2.28 -2.86
C ALA A 99 0.79 3.06 -4.11
N GLU A 100 -0.52 3.19 -4.32
CA GLU A 100 -1.11 3.96 -5.41
C GLU A 100 -2.10 4.97 -4.82
N ARG A 101 -1.97 6.25 -5.15
CA ARG A 101 -2.94 7.28 -4.76
C ARG A 101 -4.20 7.16 -5.62
N ARG A 102 -5.38 7.17 -5.00
CA ARG A 102 -6.69 7.11 -5.67
C ARG A 102 -7.36 8.48 -5.71
#